data_AF-A0A1J5S0B1-F1
#
_entry.id   AF-A0A1J5S0B1-F1
#
_cell.length_a   1.000
_cell.length_b   1.000
_cell.length_c   1.000
_cell.angle_alpha   90.00
_cell.angle_beta   90.00
_cell.angle_gamma   90.00
#
_symmetry.space_group_name_H-M   'P 1'
#
loop_
_entity.id
_entity.type
_entity.pdbx_description
1 polymer ?
#
loop_
_entity_poly.entity_id
_entity_poly.type
_entity_poly.pdbx_seq_one_letter_code
_entity_poly.pdbx_strand_id
1 'polypeptide(L)'
;MAVKSRGGWSDYRLDLEFARKASDPPLPGPSRIRAFEEIRRNGTVPSPGTHRRRGFNLVKRVESHPSFKGTAAYFSSSFWDLLKFRQMGVPEAHAFSSRLMKSCSIYRPSGKANDLMRYWFTTARGKSKPIPSSLDYYEAALNQLIATRPLDLEILALVGGLFREAYLATALDIAAVLSRQFMTLLELYSAQDWLDQETARALIDLGDRRVLHWQMGAHFLGEDLYDDLPSAVVQRPPYHHDSAIQHLIDNEDALWDQYASVARAAFYGDS
;
A
#
# COMPACT_ATOMS: atom_id res chain seq x y z
N MET A 1 4.73 -20.03 5.50
CA MET A 1 3.60 -20.52 6.30
C MET A 1 2.29 -20.27 5.57
N ALA A 2 1.97 -19.03 5.18
CA ALA A 2 0.84 -18.65 4.31
C ALA A 2 0.40 -19.63 3.19
N VAL A 3 1.31 -20.14 2.36
CA VAL A 3 0.94 -21.13 1.32
C VAL A 3 0.48 -22.46 1.91
N LYS A 4 1.07 -22.92 3.02
CA LYS A 4 0.63 -24.14 3.71
C LYS A 4 -0.79 -23.95 4.23
N SER A 5 -1.08 -22.78 4.78
CA SER A 5 -2.37 -22.41 5.38
C SER A 5 -3.51 -22.43 4.36
N ARG A 6 -3.25 -22.08 3.09
CA ARG A 6 -4.21 -22.18 1.98
C ARG A 6 -4.65 -23.60 1.61
N GLY A 7 -3.76 -24.58 1.73
CA GLY A 7 -4.01 -25.95 1.25
C GLY A 7 -4.03 -27.02 2.34
N GLY A 8 -3.58 -26.70 3.55
CA GLY A 8 -3.30 -27.67 4.62
C GLY A 8 -2.12 -28.61 4.31
N TRP A 9 -1.24 -28.26 3.36
CA TRP A 9 -0.17 -29.15 2.90
C TRP A 9 1.10 -29.02 3.75
N SER A 10 1.76 -30.15 4.01
CA SER A 10 3.07 -30.17 4.67
C SER A 10 4.18 -29.68 3.73
N ASP A 11 5.31 -29.22 4.28
CA ASP A 11 6.49 -28.82 3.48
C ASP A 11 6.94 -29.98 2.58
N TYR A 12 6.89 -31.20 3.14
CA TYR A 12 7.14 -32.45 2.42
C TYR A 12 6.27 -32.57 1.16
N ARG A 13 4.95 -32.36 1.28
CA ARG A 13 4.00 -32.49 0.17
C ARG A 13 4.22 -31.38 -0.87
N LEU A 14 4.47 -30.15 -0.42
CA LEU A 14 4.77 -29.01 -1.30
C LEU A 14 6.08 -29.23 -2.08
N ASP A 15 7.11 -29.77 -1.43
CA ASP A 15 8.39 -30.09 -2.08
C ASP A 15 8.24 -31.19 -3.14
N LEU A 16 7.42 -32.21 -2.88
CA LEU A 16 7.15 -33.26 -3.86
C LEU A 16 6.43 -32.73 -5.10
N GLU A 17 5.40 -31.91 -4.90
CA GLU A 17 4.56 -31.42 -5.99
C GLU A 17 5.24 -30.32 -6.82
N PHE A 18 5.87 -29.36 -6.15
CA PHE A 18 6.28 -28.10 -6.78
C PHE A 18 7.80 -27.92 -6.90
N ALA A 19 8.61 -28.63 -6.11
CA ALA A 19 10.06 -28.41 -6.08
C ALA A 19 10.87 -29.30 -7.05
N ARG A 20 10.22 -30.00 -7.99
CA ARG A 20 10.85 -30.90 -8.99
C ARG A 20 10.50 -30.49 -10.41
N LYS A 21 11.34 -30.69 -11.42
CA LYS A 21 10.88 -30.49 -12.82
C LYS A 21 9.88 -31.58 -13.20
N ALA A 22 8.94 -31.27 -14.09
CA ALA A 22 7.93 -32.23 -14.53
C ALA A 22 8.54 -33.48 -15.20
N SER A 23 9.76 -33.36 -15.72
CA SER A 23 10.53 -34.43 -16.37
C SER A 23 11.43 -35.23 -15.42
N ASP A 24 11.59 -34.80 -14.16
CA ASP A 24 12.56 -35.44 -13.26
C ASP A 24 11.94 -36.65 -12.55
N PRO A 25 12.63 -37.80 -12.48
CA PRO A 25 12.18 -38.93 -11.69
C PRO A 25 12.13 -38.56 -10.20
N PRO A 26 11.25 -39.19 -9.41
CA PRO A 26 11.14 -38.90 -7.99
C PRO A 26 12.45 -39.23 -7.25
N LEU A 27 13.14 -38.19 -6.77
CA LEU A 27 14.37 -38.35 -6.00
C LEU A 27 14.09 -38.97 -4.61
N PRO A 28 14.96 -39.88 -4.11
CA PRO A 28 14.84 -40.48 -2.78
C PRO A 28 14.98 -39.42 -1.68
N GLY A 29 14.44 -39.71 -0.48
CA GLY A 29 14.27 -38.76 0.64
C GLY A 29 15.47 -37.85 0.96
N PRO A 30 16.73 -38.35 1.01
CA PRO A 30 17.90 -37.53 1.26
C PRO A 30 18.26 -36.58 0.11
N SER A 31 17.99 -36.98 -1.13
CA SER A 31 18.39 -36.26 -2.36
C SER A 31 17.30 -35.30 -2.87
N ARG A 32 16.15 -35.21 -2.20
CA ARG A 32 15.06 -34.31 -2.53
C ARG A 32 15.48 -32.84 -2.41
N ILE A 33 15.03 -32.02 -3.37
CA ILE A 33 15.02 -30.56 -3.23
C ILE A 33 14.00 -30.14 -2.16
N ARG A 34 14.49 -29.55 -1.07
CA ARG A 34 13.69 -29.12 0.09
C ARG A 34 13.38 -27.62 0.05
N ALA A 35 12.78 -27.16 -1.06
CA ALA A 35 12.63 -25.73 -1.33
C ALA A 35 11.73 -25.02 -0.29
N PHE A 36 10.61 -25.62 0.10
CA PHE A 36 9.68 -25.01 1.07
C PHE A 36 10.23 -25.10 2.50
N GLU A 37 10.92 -26.18 2.85
CA GLU A 37 11.64 -26.29 4.12
C GLU A 37 12.75 -25.23 4.23
N GLU A 38 13.56 -25.04 3.17
CA GLU A 38 14.60 -23.99 3.12
C GLU A 38 14.00 -22.58 3.22
N ILE A 39 12.91 -22.31 2.49
CA ILE A 39 12.18 -21.03 2.55
C ILE A 39 11.71 -20.75 3.97
N ARG A 40 11.11 -21.74 4.63
CA ARG A 40 10.62 -21.61 6.01
C ARG A 40 11.77 -21.39 6.98
N ARG A 41 12.83 -22.20 6.89
CA ARG A 41 13.97 -22.14 7.81
C ARG A 41 14.74 -20.82 7.71
N ASN A 42 14.86 -20.28 6.50
CA ASN A 42 15.65 -19.08 6.24
C ASN A 42 14.81 -17.80 6.17
N GLY A 43 13.47 -17.89 6.23
CA GLY A 43 12.57 -16.75 6.09
C GLY A 43 12.69 -16.03 4.74
N THR A 44 13.05 -16.75 3.67
CA THR A 44 13.35 -16.14 2.36
C THR A 44 12.13 -16.09 1.45
N VAL A 45 11.93 -14.96 0.77
CA VAL A 45 10.90 -14.86 -0.28
C VAL A 45 11.43 -15.55 -1.55
N PRO A 46 10.69 -16.50 -2.16
CA PRO A 46 11.12 -17.13 -3.40
C PRO A 46 11.24 -16.10 -4.53
N SER A 47 12.38 -16.09 -5.23
CA SER A 47 12.61 -15.15 -6.33
C SER A 47 11.70 -15.45 -7.53
N PRO A 48 11.15 -14.42 -8.20
CA PRO A 48 10.43 -14.59 -9.45
C PRO A 48 11.43 -14.88 -10.59
N GLY A 49 11.75 -16.15 -10.81
CA GLY A 49 12.69 -16.55 -11.87
C GLY A 49 13.28 -17.94 -11.69
N THR A 50 14.28 -18.24 -12.52
CA THR A 50 15.06 -19.48 -12.44
C THR A 50 16.09 -19.38 -11.31
N HIS A 51 15.87 -20.11 -10.22
CA HIS A 51 16.86 -20.27 -9.16
C HIS A 51 17.97 -21.23 -9.62
N ARG A 52 19.23 -20.98 -9.20
CA ARG A 52 20.43 -21.76 -9.59
C ARG A 52 20.26 -23.28 -9.41
N ARG A 53 19.45 -23.71 -8.44
CA ARG A 53 19.18 -25.13 -8.12
C ARG A 53 17.91 -25.71 -8.75
N ARG A 54 17.00 -24.88 -9.27
CA ARG A 54 15.64 -25.30 -9.65
C ARG A 54 15.41 -25.21 -11.16
N GLY A 55 15.95 -24.19 -11.83
CA GLY A 55 15.73 -23.98 -13.27
C GLY A 55 14.27 -23.70 -13.68
N PHE A 56 13.36 -23.45 -12.72
CA PHE A 56 11.98 -23.04 -12.97
C PHE A 56 11.52 -22.02 -11.92
N ASN A 57 10.42 -21.33 -12.20
CA ASN A 57 9.80 -20.36 -11.30
C ASN A 57 8.82 -21.07 -10.35
N LEU A 58 9.21 -21.15 -9.07
CA LEU A 58 8.41 -21.83 -8.03
C LEU A 58 7.06 -21.13 -7.79
N VAL A 59 7.03 -19.79 -7.78
CA VAL A 59 5.82 -19.00 -7.53
C VAL A 59 4.77 -19.26 -8.61
N LYS A 60 5.17 -19.19 -9.89
CA LYS A 60 4.27 -19.47 -11.02
C LYS A 60 3.70 -20.90 -10.97
N ARG A 61 4.50 -21.86 -10.53
CA ARG A 61 4.07 -23.26 -10.46
C ARG A 61 3.06 -23.50 -9.34
N VAL A 62 3.30 -22.92 -8.17
CA VAL A 62 2.33 -22.95 -7.07
C VAL A 62 1.02 -22.29 -7.51
N GLU A 63 1.09 -21.10 -8.10
CA GLU A 63 -0.08 -20.36 -8.61
C GLU A 63 -0.92 -21.14 -9.63
N SER A 64 -0.27 -21.96 -10.46
CA SER A 64 -0.96 -22.76 -11.49
C SER A 64 -1.81 -23.90 -10.90
N HIS A 65 -1.62 -24.26 -9.64
CA HIS A 65 -2.38 -25.30 -8.98
C HIS A 65 -3.70 -24.75 -8.42
N PRO A 66 -4.87 -25.37 -8.67
CA PRO A 66 -6.18 -24.82 -8.28
C PRO A 66 -6.29 -24.43 -6.80
N SER A 67 -5.78 -25.26 -5.89
CA SER A 67 -5.79 -25.00 -4.44
C SER A 67 -4.91 -23.84 -3.98
N PHE A 68 -4.04 -23.32 -4.83
CA PHE A 68 -3.08 -22.26 -4.49
C PHE A 68 -3.17 -21.04 -5.41
N LYS A 69 -4.20 -20.96 -6.25
CA LYS A 69 -4.48 -19.78 -7.10
C LYS A 69 -4.62 -18.52 -6.25
N GLY A 70 -3.94 -17.44 -6.63
CA GLY A 70 -3.87 -16.17 -5.91
C GLY A 70 -2.72 -16.06 -4.90
N THR A 71 -1.92 -17.11 -4.70
CA THR A 71 -0.75 -17.05 -3.78
C THR A 71 0.44 -16.32 -4.39
N ALA A 72 0.51 -16.18 -5.72
CA ALA A 72 1.55 -15.38 -6.37
C ALA A 72 1.52 -13.92 -5.91
N ALA A 73 0.33 -13.33 -5.79
CA ALA A 73 0.14 -11.94 -5.34
C ALA A 73 0.68 -11.73 -3.92
N TYR A 74 0.53 -12.74 -3.05
CA TYR A 74 1.15 -12.73 -1.73
C TYR A 74 2.67 -12.57 -1.85
N PHE A 75 3.36 -13.39 -2.64
CA PHE A 75 4.83 -13.36 -2.70
C PHE A 75 5.42 -12.12 -3.37
N SER A 76 4.72 -11.53 -4.34
CA SER A 76 5.19 -10.34 -5.05
C SER A 76 4.78 -9.03 -4.38
N SER A 77 4.09 -9.08 -3.24
CA SER A 77 3.52 -7.88 -2.65
C SER A 77 4.59 -6.90 -2.16
N SER A 78 4.31 -5.61 -2.39
CA SER A 78 5.09 -4.49 -1.87
C SER A 78 5.02 -4.39 -0.33
N PHE A 79 4.07 -5.08 0.31
CA PHE A 79 3.97 -5.12 1.76
C PHE A 79 5.22 -5.69 2.42
N TRP A 80 5.88 -6.66 1.80
CA TRP A 80 7.13 -7.20 2.33
C TRP A 80 8.26 -6.19 2.30
N ASP A 81 8.29 -5.30 1.31
CA ASP A 81 9.25 -4.20 1.27
C ASP A 81 9.04 -3.22 2.44
N LEU A 82 7.78 -3.02 2.85
CA LEU A 82 7.44 -2.21 4.02
C LEU A 82 7.95 -2.87 5.30
N LEU A 83 7.79 -4.19 5.46
CA LEU A 83 8.21 -4.92 6.66
C LEU A 83 9.73 -5.12 6.79
N LYS A 84 10.50 -4.95 5.70
CA LYS A 84 11.97 -5.03 5.77
C LYS A 84 12.48 -4.00 6.76
N PHE A 85 13.33 -4.45 7.68
CA PHE A 85 14.01 -3.59 8.64
C PHE A 85 15.08 -2.75 7.94
N ARG A 86 14.64 -1.68 7.27
CA ARG A 86 15.49 -0.67 6.68
C ARG A 86 15.09 0.68 7.23
N GLN A 87 16.08 1.55 7.44
CA GLN A 87 15.76 2.95 7.70
C GLN A 87 15.30 3.60 6.38
N MET A 88 14.21 4.36 6.41
CA MET A 88 13.72 5.11 5.24
C MET A 88 13.64 6.60 5.62
N GLY A 89 14.29 7.49 4.87
CA GLY A 89 14.03 8.92 5.00
C GLY A 89 12.71 9.31 4.32
N VAL A 90 12.39 10.60 4.39
CA VAL A 90 11.27 11.18 3.64
C VAL A 90 11.35 10.86 2.13
N PRO A 91 12.51 10.97 1.44
CA PRO A 91 12.61 10.64 0.02
C PRO A 91 12.21 9.19 -0.29
N GLU A 92 12.70 8.23 0.50
CA GLU A 92 12.42 6.81 0.28
C GLU A 92 10.98 6.44 0.61
N ALA A 93 10.40 7.06 1.63
CA ALA A 93 8.99 6.88 1.97
C ALA A 93 8.08 7.44 0.87
N HIS A 94 8.39 8.64 0.37
CA HIS A 94 7.69 9.26 -0.76
C HIS A 94 7.80 8.42 -2.03
N ALA A 95 9.01 7.97 -2.40
CA ALA A 95 9.19 7.12 -3.57
C ALA A 95 8.43 5.79 -3.46
N PHE A 96 8.36 5.23 -2.25
CA PHE A 96 7.60 4.01 -1.97
C PHE A 96 6.09 4.23 -2.13
N SER A 97 5.53 5.26 -1.48
CA SER A 97 4.11 5.56 -1.55
C SER A 97 3.69 5.98 -2.96
N SER A 98 4.47 6.82 -3.65
CA SER A 98 4.21 7.24 -5.04
C SER A 98 4.20 6.07 -6.02
N ARG A 99 5.13 5.11 -5.86
CA ARG A 99 5.14 3.87 -6.66
C ARG A 99 3.87 3.04 -6.43
N LEU A 100 3.44 2.92 -5.17
CA LEU A 100 2.23 2.17 -4.80
C LEU A 100 0.95 2.86 -5.27
N MET A 101 0.88 4.18 -5.15
CA MET A 101 -0.24 4.96 -5.67
C MET A 101 -0.36 4.74 -7.18
N LYS A 102 0.77 4.80 -7.92
CA LYS A 102 0.80 4.52 -9.36
C LYS A 102 0.35 3.10 -9.70
N SER A 103 0.85 2.07 -9.01
CA SER A 103 0.45 0.68 -9.28
C SER A 103 -1.02 0.40 -8.95
N CYS A 104 -1.58 1.17 -8.01
CA CYS A 104 -2.97 1.07 -7.60
C CYS A 104 -3.92 2.00 -8.36
N SER A 105 -3.45 2.78 -9.35
CA SER A 105 -4.24 3.81 -10.02
C SER A 105 -4.87 4.79 -9.03
N ILE A 106 -4.03 5.29 -8.11
CA ILE A 106 -4.38 6.27 -7.09
C ILE A 106 -3.62 7.55 -7.39
N TYR A 107 -4.31 8.67 -7.21
CA TYR A 107 -3.81 10.00 -7.46
C TYR A 107 -3.84 10.81 -6.17
N ARG A 108 -2.75 11.52 -5.90
CA ARG A 108 -2.70 12.57 -4.89
C ARG A 108 -2.76 13.91 -5.63
N PRO A 109 -3.71 14.79 -5.32
CA PRO A 109 -3.84 16.06 -6.01
C PRO A 109 -2.65 16.98 -5.73
N SER A 110 -2.34 17.82 -6.72
CA SER A 110 -1.48 19.00 -6.53
C SER A 110 -2.12 19.98 -5.55
N GLY A 111 -1.39 21.03 -5.17
CA GLY A 111 -1.93 22.10 -4.33
C GLY A 111 -3.20 22.74 -4.92
N LYS A 112 -3.15 23.16 -6.19
CA LYS A 112 -4.29 23.82 -6.85
C LYS A 112 -5.47 22.86 -7.02
N ALA A 113 -5.23 21.64 -7.49
CA ALA A 113 -6.29 20.65 -7.65
C ALA A 113 -6.97 20.34 -6.31
N ASN A 114 -6.21 20.21 -5.22
CA ASN A 114 -6.75 19.99 -3.89
C ASN A 114 -7.64 21.15 -3.43
N ASP A 115 -7.20 22.39 -3.66
CA ASP A 115 -7.97 23.58 -3.30
C ASP A 115 -9.27 23.71 -4.12
N LEU A 116 -9.22 23.40 -5.42
CA LEU A 116 -10.42 23.32 -6.27
C LEU A 116 -11.41 22.27 -5.76
N MET A 117 -10.93 21.08 -5.43
CA MET A 117 -11.76 20.02 -4.87
C MET A 117 -12.43 20.49 -3.59
N ARG A 118 -11.67 21.05 -2.65
CA ARG A 118 -12.22 21.59 -1.38
C ARG A 118 -13.27 22.67 -1.62
N TYR A 119 -13.02 23.58 -2.57
CA TYR A 119 -13.99 24.61 -2.95
C TYR A 119 -15.29 24.01 -3.50
N TRP A 120 -15.23 23.05 -4.41
CA TRP A 120 -16.44 22.41 -4.94
C TRP A 120 -17.21 21.61 -3.90
N PHE A 121 -16.52 20.91 -2.99
CA PHE A 121 -17.20 20.20 -1.91
C PHE A 121 -17.90 21.15 -0.93
N THR A 122 -17.31 22.31 -0.64
CA THR A 122 -17.92 23.32 0.24
C THR A 122 -19.10 24.03 -0.43
N THR A 123 -18.98 24.38 -1.71
CA THR A 123 -20.07 25.03 -2.47
C THR A 123 -21.25 24.08 -2.74
N ALA A 124 -20.99 22.82 -3.06
CA ALA A 124 -22.03 21.80 -3.29
C ALA A 124 -22.83 21.46 -2.02
N ARG A 125 -22.26 21.63 -0.82
CA ARG A 125 -22.92 21.32 0.46
C ARG A 125 -23.96 22.36 0.91
N GLY A 126 -24.03 23.52 0.25
CA GLY A 126 -24.91 24.63 0.64
C GLY A 126 -24.47 25.32 1.94
N LYS A 127 -24.97 26.54 2.18
CA LYS A 127 -24.51 27.44 3.26
C LYS A 127 -24.74 26.95 4.70
N SER A 128 -25.40 25.83 4.94
CA SER A 128 -25.86 25.42 6.28
C SER A 128 -25.02 24.34 6.97
N LYS A 129 -24.09 23.68 6.27
CA LYS A 129 -23.26 22.62 6.88
C LYS A 129 -21.90 23.17 7.30
N PRO A 130 -21.36 22.75 8.47
CA PRO A 130 -20.00 23.08 8.86
C PRO A 130 -19.03 22.67 7.75
N ILE A 131 -18.05 23.53 7.46
CA ILE A 131 -16.95 23.19 6.56
C ILE A 131 -16.16 22.07 7.24
N PRO A 132 -16.08 20.87 6.64
CA PRO A 132 -15.32 19.77 7.23
C PRO A 132 -13.84 20.18 7.35
N SER A 133 -13.20 19.72 8.43
CA SER A 133 -11.75 19.93 8.59
C SER A 133 -10.98 19.22 7.48
N SER A 134 -9.71 19.60 7.25
CA SER A 134 -8.84 18.89 6.32
C SER A 134 -8.70 17.41 6.69
N LEU A 135 -8.68 17.11 8.00
CA LEU A 135 -8.62 15.75 8.52
C LEU A 135 -9.88 14.94 8.19
N ASP A 136 -11.08 15.52 8.40
CA ASP A 136 -12.34 14.85 8.07
C ASP A 136 -12.44 14.51 6.59
N TYR A 137 -11.96 15.44 5.75
CA TYR A 137 -11.94 15.26 4.31
C TYR A 137 -10.95 14.16 3.89
N TYR A 138 -9.78 14.11 4.53
CA TYR A 138 -8.79 13.06 4.33
C TYR A 138 -9.34 11.69 4.72
N GLU A 139 -9.92 11.57 5.91
CA GLU A 139 -10.46 10.31 6.41
C GLU A 139 -11.62 9.81 5.55
N ALA A 140 -12.51 10.71 5.09
CA ALA A 140 -13.60 10.35 4.19
C ALA A 140 -13.09 9.79 2.85
N ALA A 141 -12.11 10.46 2.22
CA ALA A 141 -11.52 10.02 0.96
C ALA A 141 -10.78 8.69 1.12
N LEU A 142 -9.99 8.54 2.20
CA LEU A 142 -9.29 7.30 2.51
C LEU A 142 -10.27 6.13 2.72
N ASN A 143 -11.33 6.33 3.51
CA ASN A 143 -12.34 5.30 3.76
C ASN A 143 -13.06 4.88 2.47
N GLN A 144 -13.38 5.85 1.60
CA GLN A 144 -13.97 5.55 0.30
C GLN A 144 -13.01 4.71 -0.56
N LEU A 145 -11.73 5.08 -0.61
CA LEU A 145 -10.69 4.38 -1.35
C LEU A 145 -10.44 2.96 -0.83
N ILE A 146 -10.54 2.75 0.49
CA ILE A 146 -10.43 1.43 1.11
C ILE A 146 -11.66 0.58 0.75
N ALA A 147 -12.86 1.15 0.85
CA ALA A 147 -14.12 0.42 0.67
C ALA A 147 -14.33 -0.11 -0.76
N THR A 148 -13.74 0.55 -1.76
CA THR A 148 -13.84 0.18 -3.19
C THR A 148 -12.79 -0.83 -3.63
N ARG A 149 -11.87 -1.25 -2.75
CA ARG A 149 -10.77 -2.15 -3.07
C ARG A 149 -10.88 -3.50 -2.37
N PRO A 150 -10.33 -4.57 -2.97
CA PRO A 150 -10.20 -5.83 -2.26
C PRO A 150 -9.25 -5.66 -1.07
N LEU A 151 -9.58 -6.34 0.04
CA LEU A 151 -8.71 -6.43 1.20
C LEU A 151 -7.55 -7.39 0.92
N ASP A 152 -6.42 -6.84 0.49
CA ASP A 152 -5.20 -7.55 0.16
C ASP A 152 -3.94 -6.92 0.78
N LEU A 153 -2.77 -7.47 0.47
CA LEU A 153 -1.51 -6.92 0.96
C LEU A 153 -1.13 -5.59 0.30
N GLU A 154 -1.64 -5.28 -0.89
CA GLU A 154 -1.30 -4.02 -1.57
C GLU A 154 -2.00 -2.82 -0.91
N ILE A 155 -3.25 -2.97 -0.48
CA ILE A 155 -3.91 -1.91 0.30
C ILE A 155 -3.23 -1.70 1.66
N LEU A 156 -2.76 -2.77 2.32
CA LEU A 156 -1.95 -2.67 3.53
C LEU A 156 -0.61 -1.96 3.27
N ALA A 157 0.07 -2.31 2.18
CA ALA A 157 1.31 -1.67 1.77
C ALA A 157 1.10 -0.18 1.50
N LEU A 158 0.00 0.18 0.84
CA LEU A 158 -0.33 1.56 0.53
C LEU A 158 -0.58 2.36 1.80
N VAL A 159 -1.50 1.93 2.65
CA VAL A 159 -1.86 2.67 3.87
C VAL A 159 -0.66 2.77 4.82
N GLY A 160 0.11 1.68 4.98
CA GLY A 160 1.34 1.69 5.77
C GLY A 160 2.46 2.56 5.16
N GLY A 161 2.54 2.63 3.83
CA GLY A 161 3.46 3.53 3.12
C GLY A 161 3.10 5.00 3.29
N LEU A 162 1.82 5.34 3.14
CA LEU A 162 1.28 6.67 3.40
C LEU A 162 1.50 7.08 4.86
N PHE A 163 1.29 6.17 5.80
CA PHE A 163 1.56 6.41 7.22
C PHE A 163 3.00 6.83 7.43
N ARG A 164 3.96 6.08 6.89
CA ARG A 164 5.39 6.38 7.05
C ARG A 164 5.76 7.74 6.47
N GLU A 165 5.26 8.03 5.27
CA GLU A 165 5.48 9.33 4.63
C GLU A 165 4.92 10.47 5.49
N ALA A 166 3.68 10.36 5.96
CA ALA A 166 3.02 11.37 6.80
C ALA A 166 3.73 11.56 8.15
N TYR A 167 4.15 10.46 8.79
CA TYR A 167 4.86 10.49 10.06
C TYR A 167 6.23 11.17 9.94
N LEU A 168 7.00 10.84 8.90
CA LEU A 168 8.30 11.45 8.62
C LEU A 168 8.17 12.92 8.19
N ALA A 169 7.12 13.26 7.45
CA ALA A 169 6.77 14.62 7.06
C ALA A 169 6.07 15.41 8.19
N THR A 170 6.03 14.87 9.40
CA THR A 170 5.47 15.48 10.63
C THR A 170 3.99 15.91 10.54
N ALA A 171 3.22 15.33 9.62
CA ALA A 171 1.77 15.49 9.55
C ALA A 171 1.08 14.51 10.52
N LEU A 172 1.26 14.73 11.82
CA LEU A 172 0.92 13.77 12.87
C LEU A 172 -0.57 13.40 12.93
N ASP A 173 -1.47 14.34 12.64
CA ASP A 173 -2.91 14.07 12.63
C ASP A 173 -3.29 13.07 11.51
N ILE A 174 -2.71 13.25 10.33
CA ILE A 174 -2.86 12.33 9.20
C ILE A 174 -2.21 10.98 9.51
N ALA A 175 -1.02 10.99 10.10
CA ALA A 175 -0.35 9.77 10.53
C ALA A 175 -1.19 8.99 11.57
N ALA A 176 -1.89 9.67 12.47
CA ALA A 176 -2.77 9.05 13.44
C ALA A 176 -4.02 8.41 12.79
N VAL A 177 -4.59 9.01 11.75
CA VAL A 177 -5.68 8.39 10.97
C VAL A 177 -5.16 7.15 10.25
N LEU A 178 -4.03 7.27 9.55
CA LEU A 178 -3.45 6.19 8.76
C LEU A 178 -3.00 5.01 9.62
N SER A 179 -2.45 5.24 10.81
CA SER A 179 -2.05 4.15 11.72
C SER A 179 -3.25 3.35 12.22
N ARG A 180 -4.35 4.02 12.59
CA ARG A 180 -5.61 3.34 12.95
C ARG A 180 -6.14 2.50 11.80
N GLN A 181 -6.26 3.09 10.62
CA GLN A 181 -6.75 2.39 9.43
C GLN A 181 -5.84 1.21 9.04
N PHE A 182 -4.53 1.38 9.13
CA PHE A 182 -3.57 0.31 8.88
C PHE A 182 -3.80 -0.88 9.81
N MET A 183 -3.94 -0.65 11.12
CA MET A 183 -4.17 -1.73 12.09
C MET A 183 -5.52 -2.41 11.87
N THR A 184 -6.59 -1.65 11.64
CA THR A 184 -7.90 -2.21 11.33
C THR A 184 -7.84 -3.10 10.08
N LEU A 185 -7.20 -2.64 9.00
CA LEU A 185 -7.03 -3.45 7.80
C LEU A 185 -6.17 -4.69 8.05
N LEU A 186 -5.11 -4.56 8.86
CA LEU A 186 -4.19 -5.67 9.14
C LEU A 186 -4.87 -6.76 9.95
N GLU A 187 -5.69 -6.39 10.93
CA GLU A 187 -6.53 -7.29 11.71
C GLU A 187 -7.56 -7.99 10.82
N LEU A 188 -8.29 -7.24 9.99
CA LEU A 188 -9.27 -7.81 9.05
C LEU A 188 -8.62 -8.77 8.05
N TYR A 189 -7.45 -8.42 7.52
CA TYR A 189 -6.71 -9.27 6.60
C TYR A 189 -6.23 -10.55 7.29
N SER A 190 -5.73 -10.41 8.52
CA SER A 190 -5.23 -11.54 9.32
C SER A 190 -6.34 -12.46 9.82
N ALA A 191 -7.58 -11.99 9.86
CA ALA A 191 -8.77 -12.77 10.21
C ALA A 191 -9.33 -13.60 9.04
N GLN A 192 -8.76 -13.52 7.84
CA GLN A 192 -9.22 -14.30 6.69
C GLN A 192 -8.98 -15.80 6.90
N ASP A 193 -9.96 -16.65 6.56
CA ASP A 193 -9.99 -18.09 6.86
C ASP A 193 -8.78 -18.90 6.36
N TRP A 194 -8.05 -18.37 5.38
CA TRP A 194 -6.91 -19.06 4.79
C TRP A 194 -5.60 -18.85 5.57
N LEU A 195 -5.56 -17.95 6.55
CA LEU A 195 -4.42 -17.73 7.44
C LEU A 195 -4.63 -18.48 8.76
N ASP A 196 -3.64 -19.31 9.15
CA ASP A 196 -3.66 -19.89 10.48
C ASP A 196 -3.38 -18.85 11.57
N GLN A 197 -3.87 -19.10 12.77
CA GLN A 197 -3.83 -18.16 13.90
C GLN A 197 -2.39 -17.74 14.28
N GLU A 198 -1.42 -18.65 14.15
CA GLU A 198 -0.02 -18.35 14.44
C GLU A 198 0.56 -17.36 13.42
N THR A 199 0.34 -17.62 12.14
CA THR A 199 0.77 -16.73 11.04
C THR A 199 0.05 -15.38 11.11
N ALA A 200 -1.25 -15.37 11.42
CA ALA A 200 -2.05 -14.16 11.60
C ALA A 200 -1.49 -13.27 12.73
N ARG A 201 -1.26 -13.84 13.92
CA ARG A 201 -0.66 -13.11 15.04
C ARG A 201 0.73 -12.58 14.70
N ALA A 202 1.58 -13.40 14.09
CA ALA A 202 2.92 -12.99 13.69
C ALA A 202 2.89 -11.84 12.67
N LEU A 203 1.92 -11.82 11.77
CA LEU A 203 1.75 -10.75 10.78
C LEU A 203 1.35 -9.43 11.45
N ILE A 204 0.40 -9.48 12.40
CA ILE A 204 -0.01 -8.32 13.20
C ILE A 204 1.18 -7.75 13.99
N ASP A 205 1.90 -8.61 14.73
CA ASP A 205 3.06 -8.21 15.53
C ASP A 205 4.17 -7.61 14.66
N LEU A 206 4.40 -8.16 13.46
CA LEU A 206 5.38 -7.62 12.52
C LEU A 206 4.94 -6.28 11.95
N GLY A 207 3.66 -6.14 11.57
CA GLY A 207 3.12 -4.88 11.07
C GLY A 207 3.23 -3.77 12.11
N ASP A 208 2.79 -4.03 13.33
CA ASP A 208 2.89 -3.09 14.44
C ASP A 208 4.34 -2.65 14.71
N ARG A 209 5.26 -3.61 14.90
CA ARG A 209 6.64 -3.30 15.26
C ARG A 209 7.46 -2.70 14.12
N ARG A 210 7.24 -3.16 12.89
CA ARG A 210 8.07 -2.76 11.75
C ARG A 210 7.50 -1.56 11.03
N VAL A 211 6.18 -1.38 10.97
CA VAL A 211 5.55 -0.27 10.27
C VAL A 211 5.32 0.91 11.22
N LEU A 212 4.63 0.70 12.33
CA LEU A 212 4.19 1.77 13.23
C LEU A 212 5.26 2.19 14.23
N HIS A 213 5.88 1.23 14.92
CA HIS A 213 6.88 1.47 15.95
C HIS A 213 8.32 1.45 15.41
N TRP A 214 8.49 2.01 14.20
CA TRP A 214 9.75 2.00 13.47
C TRP A 214 10.77 2.99 14.06
N GLN A 215 12.07 2.66 13.96
CA GLN A 215 13.16 3.50 14.46
C GLN A 215 13.55 4.57 13.44
N MET A 216 13.40 5.84 13.83
CA MET A 216 13.76 6.98 12.99
C MET A 216 15.29 7.08 12.81
N GLY A 217 15.74 7.26 11.57
CA GLY A 217 17.12 7.63 11.26
C GLY A 217 17.34 9.13 11.42
N ALA A 218 18.60 9.57 11.53
CA ALA A 218 18.97 10.97 11.79
C ALA A 218 18.77 11.95 10.61
N HIS A 219 18.24 11.49 9.47
CA HIS A 219 18.11 12.30 8.25
C HIS A 219 16.65 12.63 7.96
N PHE A 220 16.21 13.80 8.41
CA PHE A 220 14.79 14.15 8.51
C PHE A 220 14.22 14.95 7.33
N LEU A 221 15.05 15.65 6.55
CA LEU A 221 14.55 16.49 5.45
C LEU A 221 15.55 16.43 4.30
N GLY A 222 15.16 15.80 3.20
CA GLY A 222 15.84 15.90 1.91
C GLY A 222 15.24 17.05 1.10
N GLU A 223 16.07 17.69 0.28
CA GLU A 223 15.76 18.82 -0.60
C GLU A 223 14.65 18.50 -1.64
N ASP A 224 13.87 19.51 -2.04
CA ASP A 224 13.01 19.64 -3.24
C ASP A 224 12.27 18.40 -3.78
N LEU A 225 11.69 17.57 -2.90
CA LEU A 225 10.90 16.40 -3.31
C LEU A 225 9.46 16.70 -3.73
N TYR A 226 8.92 17.81 -3.26
CA TYR A 226 7.50 18.11 -3.26
C TYR A 226 7.25 19.43 -3.99
N ASP A 227 6.04 19.59 -4.53
CA ASP A 227 5.56 20.85 -5.10
C ASP A 227 5.27 21.92 -4.02
N ASP A 228 5.32 21.54 -2.75
CA ASP A 228 4.99 22.34 -1.56
C ASP A 228 5.74 21.77 -0.32
N LEU A 229 5.53 22.33 0.86
CA LEU A 229 6.03 21.76 2.10
C LEU A 229 5.59 20.29 2.24
N PRO A 230 6.49 19.36 2.63
CA PRO A 230 6.17 17.93 2.75
C PRO A 230 4.89 17.66 3.54
N SER A 231 4.71 18.36 4.66
CA SER A 231 3.54 18.24 5.54
C SER A 231 2.25 18.67 4.87
N ALA A 232 2.29 19.65 3.97
CA ALA A 232 1.15 20.11 3.20
C ALA A 232 0.77 19.10 2.10
N VAL A 233 1.76 18.49 1.44
CA VAL A 233 1.50 17.47 0.40
C VAL A 233 0.88 16.22 1.00
N VAL A 234 1.41 15.69 2.10
CA VAL A 234 0.88 14.45 2.71
C VAL A 234 -0.52 14.62 3.30
N GLN A 235 -0.94 15.85 3.59
CA GLN A 235 -2.31 16.18 4.00
C GLN A 235 -3.32 16.15 2.86
N ARG A 236 -2.86 16.08 1.61
CA ARG A 236 -3.75 16.00 0.45
C ARG A 236 -4.28 14.57 0.33
N PRO A 237 -5.60 14.35 0.30
CA PRO A 237 -6.14 13.00 0.33
C PRO A 237 -5.85 12.22 -0.96
N PRO A 238 -5.64 10.90 -0.89
CA PRO A 238 -5.54 10.05 -2.07
C PRO A 238 -6.92 9.74 -2.67
N TYR A 239 -7.03 9.75 -4.00
CA TYR A 239 -8.25 9.44 -4.76
C TYR A 239 -7.99 8.34 -5.79
N HIS A 240 -9.05 7.64 -6.21
CA HIS A 240 -8.96 6.82 -7.41
C HIS A 240 -8.72 7.69 -8.63
N HIS A 241 -7.81 7.24 -9.49
CA HIS A 241 -7.56 7.88 -10.77
C HIS A 241 -8.63 7.45 -11.78
N ASP A 242 -9.80 8.10 -11.71
CA ASP A 242 -10.94 7.90 -12.60
C ASP A 242 -11.04 9.02 -13.65
N SER A 243 -12.10 9.00 -14.49
CA SER A 243 -12.30 10.00 -15.53
C SER A 243 -12.53 11.42 -14.98
N ALA A 244 -13.10 11.55 -13.78
CA ALA A 244 -13.34 12.85 -13.17
C ALA A 244 -12.03 13.46 -12.66
N ILE A 245 -11.19 12.64 -12.02
CA ILE A 245 -9.84 13.04 -11.61
C ILE A 245 -8.96 13.33 -12.83
N GLN A 246 -9.02 12.52 -13.89
CA GLN A 246 -8.29 12.80 -15.12
C GLN A 246 -8.71 14.15 -15.73
N HIS A 247 -10.02 14.43 -15.80
CA HIS A 247 -10.52 15.71 -16.29
C HIS A 247 -10.03 16.89 -15.42
N LEU A 248 -9.98 16.74 -14.10
CA LEU A 248 -9.43 17.74 -13.20
C LEU A 248 -7.94 18.00 -13.50
N ILE A 249 -7.15 16.93 -13.68
CA ILE A 249 -5.71 17.03 -14.02
C ILE A 249 -5.53 17.74 -15.37
N ASP A 250 -6.28 17.34 -16.40
CA ASP A 250 -6.12 17.88 -17.76
C ASP A 250 -6.50 19.36 -17.87
N ASN A 251 -7.36 19.86 -16.97
CA ASN A 251 -7.90 21.22 -17.01
C ASN A 251 -7.51 22.05 -15.78
N GLU A 252 -6.54 21.60 -14.99
CA GLU A 252 -6.22 22.16 -13.67
C GLU A 252 -5.99 23.67 -13.72
N ASP A 253 -5.12 24.13 -14.63
CA ASP A 253 -4.78 25.55 -14.74
C ASP A 253 -5.97 26.40 -15.19
N ALA A 254 -6.75 25.93 -16.18
CA ALA A 254 -7.93 26.65 -16.66
C ALA A 254 -9.01 26.76 -15.57
N LEU A 255 -9.23 25.69 -14.81
CA LEU A 255 -10.17 25.66 -13.69
C LEU A 255 -9.70 26.56 -12.54
N TRP A 256 -8.38 26.58 -12.28
CA TRP A 256 -7.78 27.44 -11.29
C TRP A 256 -7.95 28.92 -11.63
N ASP A 257 -7.71 29.30 -12.89
CA ASP A 257 -7.89 30.68 -13.36
C ASP A 257 -9.35 31.13 -13.24
N GLN A 258 -10.30 30.26 -13.58
CA GLN A 258 -11.72 30.52 -13.37
C GLN A 258 -12.05 30.71 -11.88
N TYR A 259 -11.59 29.81 -11.01
CA TYR A 259 -11.77 29.92 -9.57
C TYR A 259 -11.17 31.22 -9.01
N ALA A 260 -9.93 31.55 -9.38
CA ALA A 260 -9.24 32.74 -8.94
C ALA A 260 -9.99 34.02 -9.37
N SER A 261 -10.58 34.03 -10.56
CA SER A 261 -11.40 35.15 -11.04
C SER A 261 -12.68 35.34 -10.20
N VAL A 262 -13.37 34.25 -9.87
CA VAL A 262 -14.60 34.26 -9.06
C VAL A 262 -14.30 34.63 -7.61
N ALA A 263 -13.23 34.07 -7.04
CA ALA A 263 -12.79 34.40 -5.70
C ALA A 263 -12.40 35.89 -5.60
N ARG A 264 -11.63 36.41 -6.56
CA ARG A 264 -11.29 37.84 -6.61
C ARG A 264 -12.54 38.72 -6.73
N ALA A 265 -13.50 38.38 -7.58
CA ALA A 265 -14.76 39.12 -7.70
C ALA A 265 -15.55 39.13 -6.38
N ALA A 266 -15.56 38.01 -5.64
CA ALA A 266 -16.22 37.90 -4.35
C ALA A 266 -15.54 38.68 -3.21
N PHE A 267 -14.20 38.83 -3.25
CA PHE A 267 -13.43 39.54 -2.23
C PHE A 267 -13.21 41.03 -2.51
N TYR A 268 -13.12 41.43 -3.79
CA TYR A 268 -12.80 42.81 -4.16
C TYR A 268 -14.01 43.65 -4.55
N GLY A 269 -15.17 43.04 -4.85
CA GLY A 269 -16.42 43.73 -5.16
C GLY A 269 -16.28 44.71 -6.33
N ASP A 270 -16.91 44.41 -7.46
CA ASP A 270 -17.15 45.45 -8.46
C ASP A 270 -17.92 46.60 -7.79
N SER A 271 -17.19 47.69 -7.50
CA SER A 271 -17.69 48.99 -7.06
C SER A 271 -18.10 49.82 -8.26
#